data_AF-A0A0P9F635-F1
#
_entry.id   AF-A0A0P9F635-F1
#
_cell.length_a   1.000
_cell.length_b   1.000
_cell.length_c   1.000
_cell.angle_alpha   90.00
_cell.angle_beta   90.00
_cell.angle_gamma   90.00
#
_symmetry.space_group_name_H-M   'P 1'
#
loop_
_entity.id
_entity.type
_entity.pdbx_description
1 polymer ?
#
loop_
_entity_poly.entity_id
_entity_poly.type
_entity_poly.pdbx_seq_one_letter_code
_entity_poly.pdbx_strand_id
1 'polypeptide(L)' 'MVKPEQFIEDAKLHIKSQLKGKGILACSGGQDSTLLSVIAGMVSRDILVIFVDTGLLRLHEVENAEKIFKKYNI' A
#
# COMPACT_ATOMS: atom_id res chain seq x y z
N MET A 1 -18.58 13.70 9.95
CA MET A 1 -17.98 13.64 8.60
C MET A 1 -16.51 13.27 8.76
N VAL A 2 -15.99 12.31 7.99
CA VAL A 2 -14.57 11.92 8.07
C VAL A 2 -13.71 13.03 7.47
N LYS A 3 -12.63 13.43 8.14
CA LYS A 3 -11.61 14.35 7.62
C LYS A 3 -10.49 13.51 6.99
N PRO A 4 -10.28 13.54 5.66
CA PRO A 4 -9.30 12.68 4.99
C PRO A 4 -7.88 12.85 5.53
N GLU A 5 -7.49 14.07 5.86
CA GLU A 5 -6.15 14.38 6.36
C GLU A 5 -5.92 13.74 7.73
N GLN A 6 -6.94 13.81 8.60
CA GLN A 6 -6.88 13.20 9.91
C GLN A 6 -6.82 11.67 9.82
N PHE A 7 -7.60 11.07 8.91
CA PHE A 7 -7.55 9.63 8.67
C PHE A 7 -6.16 9.15 8.24
N ILE A 8 -5.49 9.89 7.34
CA ILE A 8 -4.14 9.54 6.88
C ILE A 8 -3.14 9.59 8.04
N GLU A 9 -3.18 10.63 8.86
CA GLU A 9 -2.26 10.75 10.01
C GLU A 9 -2.51 9.67 11.07
N ASP A 10 -3.77 9.38 11.38
CA ASP A 10 -4.15 8.32 12.31
C ASP A 10 -3.66 6.95 11.80
N ALA A 11 -3.79 6.68 10.49
CA ALA A 11 -3.31 5.45 9.87
C ALA A 11 -1.77 5.34 9.93
N LYS A 12 -1.03 6.42 9.65
CA LYS A 12 0.43 6.45 9.78
C LYS A 12 0.88 6.15 11.21
N LEU A 13 0.24 6.80 12.19
CA LEU A 13 0.53 6.59 13.61
C LEU A 13 0.24 5.15 14.02
N HIS A 14 -0.88 4.59 13.57
CA HIS A 14 -1.23 3.21 13.84
C HIS A 14 -0.16 2.25 13.31
N ILE A 15 0.22 2.36 12.03
CA ILE A 15 1.27 1.53 11.41
C ILE A 15 2.59 1.66 12.18
N LYS A 16 3.03 2.89 12.47
CA LYS A 16 4.28 3.14 13.21
C LYS A 16 4.27 2.55 14.62
N SER A 17 3.13 2.54 15.29
CA SER A 17 2.99 1.98 16.65
C SER A 17 3.04 0.45 16.67
N GLN A 18 2.54 -0.20 15.60
CA GLN A 18 2.41 -1.66 15.53
C GLN A 18 3.60 -2.32 14.84
N LEU A 19 4.25 -1.64 13.90
CA LEU A 19 5.38 -2.18 13.15
C LEU A 19 6.60 -2.36 14.06
N LYS A 20 6.98 -3.62 14.32
CA LYS A 20 8.20 -3.98 15.05
C LYS A 20 9.17 -4.66 14.09
N GLY A 21 10.16 -3.91 13.61
CA GLY A 21 11.11 -4.39 12.61
C GLY A 21 10.51 -4.39 11.20
N LYS A 22 10.60 -5.52 10.50
CA LYS A 22 10.16 -5.64 9.09
C LYS A 22 8.70 -6.07 9.00
N GLY A 23 8.01 -5.54 8.00
CA GLY A 23 6.61 -5.87 7.68
C GLY A 23 6.47 -6.43 6.27
N ILE A 24 5.37 -7.14 6.04
CA ILE A 24 4.92 -7.53 4.70
C ILE A 24 3.50 -7.01 4.48
N LEU A 25 3.18 -6.65 3.25
CA LEU A 25 1.86 -6.15 2.90
C LEU A 25 1.43 -6.71 1.55
N ALA A 26 0.30 -7.40 1.50
CA ALA A 26 -0.29 -7.82 0.24
C ALA A 26 -1.03 -6.65 -0.42
N CYS A 27 -0.70 -6.34 -1.67
CA CYS A 27 -1.42 -5.40 -2.51
C CYS A 27 -2.05 -6.13 -3.69
N SER A 28 -3.37 -6.09 -3.81
CA SER A 28 -4.11 -6.76 -4.89
C SER A 28 -4.38 -5.86 -6.09
N GLY A 29 -4.04 -4.56 -6.00
CA GLY A 29 -4.45 -3.54 -6.97
C GLY A 29 -5.84 -2.94 -6.67
N GLY A 30 -6.58 -3.49 -5.70
CA GLY A 30 -7.79 -2.86 -5.17
C GLY A 30 -7.47 -1.54 -4.44
N GLN A 31 -8.46 -0.63 -4.39
CA GLN A 31 -8.29 0.71 -3.83
C GLN A 31 -7.78 0.68 -2.38
N ASP A 32 -8.30 -0.22 -1.55
CA ASP A 32 -7.94 -0.31 -0.13
C ASP A 32 -6.47 -0.69 0.06
N SER A 33 -6.07 -1.82 -0.55
CA SER A 33 -4.69 -2.32 -0.43
C SER A 33 -3.67 -1.38 -1.11
N THR A 34 -4.08 -0.71 -2.19
CA THR A 34 -3.24 0.28 -2.88
C THR A 34 -3.03 1.52 -2.01
N LEU A 35 -4.11 2.06 -1.42
CA LEU A 35 -4.01 3.21 -0.52
C LEU A 35 -3.15 2.87 0.70
N LEU A 36 -3.36 1.70 1.30
CA LEU A 36 -2.56 1.26 2.44
C LEU A 36 -1.09 1.07 2.06
N SER A 37 -0.77 0.56 0.87
CA SER A 37 0.60 0.45 0.36
C SER A 37 1.28 1.82 0.28
N VAL A 38 0.58 2.83 -0.26
CA VAL A 38 1.08 4.20 -0.35
C VAL A 38 1.36 4.77 1.04
N ILE A 39 0.42 4.64 1.97
CA ILE A 39 0.57 5.13 3.35
C ILE A 39 1.72 4.39 4.06
N ALA A 40 1.81 3.06 3.92
CA ALA A 40 2.87 2.26 4.50
C ALA A 40 4.26 2.67 4.01
N GLY A 41 4.41 2.91 2.70
CA GLY A 41 5.65 3.41 2.09
C GLY A 41 6.05 4.81 2.57
N MET A 42 5.10 5.64 3.00
CA MET A 42 5.39 6.93 3.65
C MET A 42 5.88 6.77 5.10
N VAL A 43 5.57 5.65 5.77
CA VAL A 43 5.90 5.42 7.18
C VAL A 43 7.26 4.73 7.34
N SER A 44 7.54 3.68 6.55
CA SER A 44 8.76 2.89 6.68
C SER A 44 9.17 2.21 5.38
N ARG A 45 10.49 2.10 5.16
CA ARG A 45 11.09 1.31 4.08
C ARG A 45 11.24 -0.18 4.42
N ASP A 46 10.97 -0.56 5.67
CA ASP A 46 11.07 -1.95 6.14
C ASP A 46 9.80 -2.77 5.86
N ILE A 47 8.81 -2.20 5.16
CA ILE A 47 7.60 -2.90 4.74
C ILE A 47 7.76 -3.33 3.28
N LEU A 48 7.78 -4.64 3.04
CA LEU A 48 7.77 -5.20 1.69
C LEU A 48 6.33 -5.32 1.18
N VAL A 49 6.00 -4.56 0.13
CA VAL A 49 4.71 -4.67 -0.56
C VAL A 49 4.81 -5.76 -1.63
N ILE A 50 3.85 -6.69 -1.62
CA ILE A 50 3.83 -7.86 -2.49
C ILE A 50 2.53 -7.83 -3.31
N PHE A 51 2.69 -7.80 -4.63
CA PHE A 51 1.61 -8.00 -5.59
C PHE A 51 1.79 -9.36 -6.25
N VAL A 52 0.71 -10.14 -6.38
CA VAL A 52 0.74 -11.49 -6.97
C VAL A 52 -0.10 -11.49 -8.23
N ASP A 53 0.55 -11.67 -9.38
CA ASP A 53 -0.14 -12.02 -10.61
C ASP A 53 -0.57 -13.49 -10.54
N THR A 54 -1.87 -13.71 -10.39
CA THR A 54 -2.47 -15.04 -10.30
C THR A 54 -2.74 -15.67 -11.67
N GLY A 55 -2.54 -14.92 -12.76
CA GLY A 55 -2.97 -15.32 -14.10
C GLY A 55 -4.48 -15.19 -14.35
N LEU A 56 -5.24 -14.64 -13.38
CA LEU A 56 -6.70 -14.47 -13.44
C LEU A 56 -7.12 -12.99 -13.36
N LEU A 57 -6.18 -12.07 -13.54
CA LEU A 57 -6.41 -10.63 -13.46
C LEU A 57 -7.03 -10.08 -14.76
N ARG A 58 -7.62 -8.90 -14.69
CA ARG A 58 -8.15 -8.24 -15.89
C ARG A 58 -7.03 -7.77 -16.79
N LEU A 59 -7.38 -7.55 -18.06
CA LEU A 59 -6.47 -6.99 -19.05
C LEU A 59 -5.84 -5.68 -18.51
N HIS A 60 -4.52 -5.62 -18.56
CA HIS A 60 -3.68 -4.51 -18.09
C HIS A 60 -3.62 -4.26 -16.58
N GLU A 61 -4.17 -5.14 -15.75
CA GLU A 61 -4.22 -4.92 -14.29
C GLU A 61 -2.83 -4.96 -13.64
N VAL A 62 -1.94 -5.82 -14.14
CA VAL A 62 -0.54 -5.90 -13.69
C VAL A 62 0.22 -4.60 -14.03
N GLU A 63 0.13 -4.14 -15.27
CA GLU A 63 0.80 -2.94 -15.75
C GLU A 63 0.29 -1.68 -15.04
N ASN A 64 -1.00 -1.65 -14.71
CA ASN A 64 -1.60 -0.56 -13.95
C ASN A 64 -1.09 -0.55 -12.50
N ALA A 65 -1.02 -1.72 -11.85
CA ALA A 65 -0.44 -1.84 -10.51
C ALA A 65 1.03 -1.38 -10.49
N GLU A 66 1.85 -1.83 -11.44
CA GLU A 66 3.25 -1.42 -11.55
C GLU A 66 3.42 0.10 -11.72
N LYS A 67 2.58 0.74 -12.55
CA LYS A 67 2.62 2.19 -12.76
C LYS A 67 2.36 2.94 -11.45
N ILE A 68 1.43 2.47 -10.64
CA ILE A 68 1.12 3.06 -9.34
C ILE A 68 2.30 2.90 -8.39
N PHE A 69 2.84 1.68 -8.25
CA PHE A 69 3.98 1.42 -7.36
C PHE A 69 5.21 2.26 -7.73
N LYS A 70 5.54 2.33 -9.03
CA LYS A 70 6.62 3.20 -9.55
C LYS A 70 6.35 4.68 -9.24
N LYS A 71 5.12 5.16 -9.44
CA LYS A 71 4.74 6.57 -9.19
C LYS A 71 4.90 6.96 -7.72
N TYR A 72 4.56 6.08 -6.80
CA TYR A 72 4.61 6.35 -5.35
C TYR A 72 5.85 5.79 -4.66
N ASN A 73 6.79 5.22 -5.42
CA ASN A 73 8.05 4.67 -4.94
C ASN A 73 7.87 3.62 -3.82
N ILE A 74 6.91 2.72 -4.05
CA ILE A 74 6.53 1.60 -3.19
C ILE A 74 7.03 0.30 -3.81
#